data_AF-A0A6S7HT25-F1
#
_entry.id   AF-A0A6S7HT25-F1
#
_cell.length_a   1.000
_cell.length_b   1.000
_cell.length_c   1.000
_cell.angle_alpha   90.00
_cell.angle_beta   90.00
_cell.angle_gamma   90.00
#
_symmetry.space_group_name_H-M   'P 1'
#
loop_
_entity.id
_entity.type
_entity.pdbx_description
1 polymer ?
#
loop_
_entity_poly.entity_id
_entity_poly.type
_entity_poly.pdbx_seq_one_letter_code
_entity_poly.pdbx_strand_id
1 'polypeptide(L)'
;MSVEELKEYQEVIANYCETTFQRIYNLPEPKLPVKYARKIGNKPAAEENRFNAWYWKCDISGAPNGKLHGKTIAMKDNISVAGIPMMNGSQLVEGYIPDIDASVVTRVLDEGGRILGKAVCENLCFSGGSFTAANGLVRNPWDPSRMSGGSSSGCAVLVANKDVDMAIGGDQGGSIRMPAAACGIVGLKPTFGLVPYTGIIGIEPTIDHTGPMAQTVYDTALLLEAIAGYDDGLDHRQPRDLKIPSYTKELSGDIKGLRVGLLKEGFDPSFETDVNDLVRKSAARLSEKDAVVEEVSIPWHLDGRYINFLIHNVCIARLCFIRRRIVSN
;
A
#
# COMPACT_ATOMS: atom_id res chain seq x y z
N MET A 1 -23.58 37.17 15.47
CA MET A 1 -24.77 36.68 14.74
C MET A 1 -25.96 36.88 15.66
N SER A 2 -26.94 37.68 15.24
CA SER A 2 -28.19 37.90 15.99
C SER A 2 -29.06 36.63 15.94
N VAL A 3 -30.15 36.63 16.73
CA VAL A 3 -31.13 35.52 16.73
C VAL A 3 -31.83 35.44 15.38
N GLU A 4 -32.14 36.59 14.78
CA GLU A 4 -32.76 36.71 13.46
C GLU A 4 -31.82 36.18 12.37
N GLU A 5 -30.54 36.58 12.39
CA GLU A 5 -29.54 36.07 11.45
C GLU A 5 -29.36 34.54 11.62
N LEU A 6 -29.30 34.03 12.85
CA LEU A 6 -29.19 32.59 13.10
C LEU A 6 -30.38 31.82 12.50
N LYS A 7 -31.58 32.36 12.62
CA LYS A 7 -32.80 31.75 12.06
C LYS A 7 -32.75 31.71 10.53
N GLU A 8 -32.34 32.80 9.89
CA GLU A 8 -32.15 32.86 8.44
C GLU A 8 -31.10 31.83 7.96
N TYR A 9 -29.96 31.71 8.64
CA TYR A 9 -28.95 30.70 8.32
C TYR A 9 -29.49 29.26 8.48
N GLN A 10 -30.27 28.99 9.54
CA GLN A 10 -30.90 27.70 9.75
C GLN A 10 -31.87 27.35 8.62
N GLU A 11 -32.71 28.30 8.20
CA GLU A 11 -33.66 28.10 7.09
C GLU A 11 -32.94 27.83 5.76
N VAL A 12 -31.87 28.57 5.47
CA VAL A 12 -31.06 28.36 4.26
C VAL A 12 -30.40 26.98 4.28
N ILE A 13 -29.77 26.59 5.40
CA ILE A 13 -29.11 25.28 5.52
C ILE A 13 -30.13 24.14 5.42
N ALA A 14 -31.26 24.25 6.11
CA ALA A 14 -32.33 23.26 6.06
C ALA A 14 -32.84 23.07 4.62
N ASN A 15 -33.06 24.16 3.89
CA ASN A 15 -33.47 24.09 2.49
C ASN A 15 -32.42 23.39 1.61
N TYR A 16 -31.13 23.65 1.79
CA TYR A 16 -30.08 22.90 1.06
C TYR A 16 -30.07 21.42 1.42
N CYS A 17 -30.27 21.07 2.69
CA CYS A 17 -30.39 19.69 3.15
C CYS A 17 -31.58 18.96 2.51
N GLU A 18 -32.76 19.56 2.55
CA GLU A 18 -34.00 18.95 2.05
C GLU A 18 -34.10 18.90 0.53
N THR A 19 -33.43 19.82 -0.18
CA THR A 19 -33.45 19.85 -1.65
C THR A 19 -32.25 19.14 -2.25
N THR A 20 -31.05 19.69 -2.04
CA THR A 20 -29.85 19.32 -2.78
C THR A 20 -29.24 18.04 -2.20
N PHE A 21 -28.99 18.00 -0.89
CA PHE A 21 -28.38 16.82 -0.27
C PHE A 21 -29.34 15.63 -0.26
N GLN A 22 -30.64 15.85 -0.01
CA GLN A 22 -31.62 14.77 -0.11
C GLN A 22 -31.75 14.23 -1.54
N ARG A 23 -31.68 15.10 -2.57
CA ARG A 23 -31.67 14.62 -3.96
C ARG A 23 -30.48 13.72 -4.22
N ILE A 24 -29.28 14.10 -3.77
CA ILE A 24 -28.06 13.29 -3.90
C ILE A 24 -28.21 11.96 -3.16
N TYR A 25 -28.72 11.98 -1.92
CA TYR A 25 -28.96 10.77 -1.13
C TYR A 25 -29.93 9.79 -1.81
N ASN A 26 -30.91 10.31 -2.54
CA ASN A 26 -31.88 9.52 -3.27
C ASN A 26 -31.37 9.02 -4.65
N LEU A 27 -30.18 9.44 -5.09
CA LEU A 27 -29.60 8.91 -6.32
C LEU A 27 -29.14 7.46 -6.09
N PRO A 28 -29.35 6.55 -7.05
CA PRO A 28 -28.79 5.21 -6.97
C PRO A 28 -27.27 5.27 -6.86
N GLU A 29 -26.72 4.65 -5.82
CA GLU A 29 -25.27 4.55 -5.65
C GLU A 29 -24.69 3.60 -6.71
N PRO A 30 -23.67 4.03 -7.48
CA PRO A 30 -22.98 3.14 -8.40
C PRO A 30 -22.21 2.07 -7.61
N LYS A 31 -22.55 0.79 -7.82
CA LYS A 31 -21.88 -0.33 -7.16
C LYS A 31 -20.81 -0.93 -8.07
N LEU A 32 -19.61 -1.14 -7.52
CA LEU A 32 -18.59 -1.94 -8.17
C LEU A 32 -18.99 -3.43 -8.09
N PRO A 33 -18.89 -4.19 -9.19
CA PRO A 33 -19.38 -5.57 -9.23
C PRO A 33 -18.53 -6.49 -8.37
N VAL A 34 -19.21 -7.23 -7.48
CA VAL A 34 -18.68 -8.37 -6.73
C VAL A 34 -18.89 -9.63 -7.57
N LYS A 35 -17.83 -10.16 -8.18
CA LYS A 35 -17.95 -11.26 -9.15
C LYS A 35 -17.87 -12.67 -8.53
N TYR A 36 -17.04 -12.84 -7.52
CA TYR A 36 -16.67 -14.17 -6.99
C TYR A 36 -17.35 -14.46 -5.65
N ALA A 37 -17.74 -15.72 -5.45
CA ALA A 37 -18.29 -16.19 -4.19
C ALA A 37 -17.24 -16.17 -3.08
N ARG A 38 -17.66 -15.84 -1.85
CA ARG A 38 -16.74 -15.62 -0.72
C ARG A 38 -17.08 -16.50 0.46
N LYS A 39 -16.07 -17.13 1.05
CA LYS A 39 -16.15 -17.61 2.43
C LYS A 39 -15.61 -16.52 3.34
N ILE A 40 -16.50 -15.91 4.12
CA ILE A 40 -16.17 -14.73 4.96
C ILE A 40 -15.05 -15.06 5.95
N GLY A 41 -15.06 -16.27 6.52
CA GLY A 41 -14.04 -16.72 7.48
C GLY A 41 -14.16 -16.03 8.85
N ASN A 42 -13.04 -15.85 9.55
CA ASN A 42 -13.02 -15.46 10.96
C ASN A 42 -11.69 -14.79 11.37
N LYS A 43 -11.70 -14.12 12.53
CA LYS A 43 -10.46 -13.77 13.23
C LYS A 43 -9.67 -15.05 13.52
N PRO A 44 -8.36 -15.10 13.20
CA PRO A 44 -7.54 -16.30 13.40
C PRO A 44 -7.35 -16.60 14.89
N ALA A 45 -7.22 -17.88 15.24
CA ALA A 45 -6.80 -18.27 16.58
C ALA A 45 -5.33 -17.88 16.86
N ALA A 46 -4.93 -17.78 18.12
CA ALA A 46 -3.59 -17.34 18.49
C ALA A 46 -2.50 -18.27 17.93
N GLU A 47 -2.78 -19.57 17.88
CA GLU A 47 -1.89 -20.61 17.38
C GLU A 47 -1.67 -20.49 15.87
N GLU A 48 -2.67 -20.01 15.14
CA GLU A 48 -2.63 -19.78 13.69
C GLU A 48 -2.07 -18.39 13.32
N ASN A 49 -1.77 -17.55 14.32
CA ASN A 49 -1.35 -16.16 14.14
C ASN A 49 -0.20 -15.78 15.06
N ARG A 50 0.82 -16.65 15.17
CA ARG A 50 1.97 -16.52 16.09
C ARG A 50 2.66 -15.15 16.02
N PHE A 51 2.71 -14.54 14.85
CA PHE A 51 3.36 -13.26 14.61
C PHE A 51 2.41 -12.05 14.59
N ASN A 52 1.12 -12.29 14.85
CA ASN A 52 0.05 -11.29 14.76
C ASN A 52 -0.02 -10.62 13.37
N ALA A 53 0.22 -11.38 12.30
CA ALA A 53 0.30 -10.87 10.94
C ALA A 53 -1.04 -10.92 10.19
N TRP A 54 -1.96 -11.80 10.61
CA TRP A 54 -3.34 -11.86 10.12
C TRP A 54 -4.25 -10.96 10.95
N TYR A 55 -5.08 -10.14 10.29
CA TYR A 55 -6.23 -9.49 10.92
C TYR A 55 -7.46 -10.40 10.84
N TRP A 56 -7.72 -10.92 9.64
CA TRP A 56 -8.89 -11.74 9.34
C TRP A 56 -8.53 -12.79 8.29
N LYS A 57 -8.88 -14.06 8.50
CA LYS A 57 -8.70 -15.12 7.49
C LYS A 57 -10.00 -15.32 6.74
N CYS A 58 -9.91 -15.45 5.42
CA CYS A 58 -11.04 -15.76 4.55
C CYS A 58 -10.59 -16.76 3.47
N ASP A 59 -11.50 -17.13 2.58
CA ASP A 59 -11.15 -18.00 1.45
C ASP A 59 -12.03 -17.63 0.25
N ILE A 60 -11.42 -16.93 -0.71
CA ILE A 60 -12.06 -16.46 -1.93
C ILE A 60 -11.27 -17.00 -3.11
N SER A 61 -11.89 -17.90 -3.87
CA SER A 61 -11.29 -18.46 -5.08
C SER A 61 -11.64 -17.60 -6.28
N GLY A 62 -10.63 -17.22 -7.07
CA GLY A 62 -10.80 -16.51 -8.33
C GLY A 62 -11.21 -17.43 -9.49
N ALA A 63 -10.97 -16.95 -10.71
CA ALA A 63 -11.20 -17.67 -11.95
C ALA A 63 -10.45 -19.02 -11.99
N PRO A 64 -10.95 -20.03 -12.75
CA PRO A 64 -10.31 -21.34 -12.86
C PRO A 64 -8.99 -21.31 -13.66
N ASN A 65 -8.60 -20.18 -14.23
CA ASN A 65 -7.38 -19.95 -14.99
C ASN A 65 -6.92 -18.49 -14.85
N GLY A 66 -5.73 -18.18 -15.38
CA GLY A 66 -5.12 -16.85 -15.31
C GLY A 66 -3.68 -16.90 -14.80
N LYS A 67 -2.99 -15.76 -14.81
CA LYS A 67 -1.56 -15.65 -14.44
C LYS A 67 -1.29 -16.04 -12.99
N LEU A 68 -2.28 -15.87 -12.11
CA LEU A 68 -2.20 -16.15 -10.68
C LEU A 68 -2.88 -17.46 -10.29
N HIS A 69 -3.28 -18.29 -11.26
CA HIS A 69 -3.89 -19.58 -10.96
C HIS A 69 -2.98 -20.44 -10.09
N GLY A 70 -3.54 -20.97 -9.00
CA GLY A 70 -2.81 -21.77 -8.01
C GLY A 70 -1.97 -20.96 -7.02
N LYS A 71 -1.99 -19.61 -7.09
CA LYS A 71 -1.30 -18.75 -6.14
C LYS A 71 -2.25 -18.24 -5.05
N THR A 72 -1.72 -18.11 -3.85
CA THR A 72 -2.40 -17.58 -2.67
C THR A 72 -1.91 -16.16 -2.35
N ILE A 73 -2.85 -15.27 -2.04
CA ILE A 73 -2.58 -13.83 -1.87
C ILE A 73 -3.19 -13.33 -0.55
N ALA A 74 -2.41 -12.57 0.22
CA ALA A 74 -2.95 -11.75 1.32
C ALA A 74 -3.16 -10.30 0.86
N MET A 75 -4.26 -9.69 1.30
CA MET A 75 -4.54 -8.27 1.04
C MET A 75 -4.18 -7.46 2.29
N LYS A 76 -3.38 -6.40 2.17
CA LYS A 76 -3.18 -5.46 3.28
C LYS A 76 -4.53 -4.98 3.81
N ASP A 77 -4.67 -4.82 5.11
CA ASP A 77 -5.98 -4.59 5.69
C ASP A 77 -6.65 -3.27 5.27
N ASN A 78 -5.89 -2.27 4.81
CA ASN A 78 -6.43 -1.03 4.24
C ASN A 78 -7.07 -1.19 2.84
N ILE A 79 -6.98 -2.38 2.24
CA ILE A 79 -7.59 -2.71 0.94
C ILE A 79 -9.00 -3.28 1.18
N SER A 80 -10.00 -2.69 0.53
CA SER A 80 -11.38 -3.18 0.62
C SER A 80 -11.55 -4.50 -0.10
N VAL A 81 -12.10 -5.49 0.60
CA VAL A 81 -12.52 -6.79 0.05
C VAL A 81 -13.97 -6.98 0.48
N ALA A 82 -14.91 -6.98 -0.46
CA ALA A 82 -16.33 -6.87 -0.11
C ALA A 82 -16.82 -8.01 0.79
N GLY A 83 -17.51 -7.67 1.87
CA GLY A 83 -18.03 -8.61 2.85
C GLY A 83 -16.98 -9.16 3.82
N ILE A 84 -15.70 -8.78 3.70
CA ILE A 84 -14.63 -9.17 4.63
C ILE A 84 -14.28 -7.99 5.53
N PRO A 85 -14.31 -8.14 6.87
CA PRO A 85 -14.00 -7.05 7.79
C PRO A 85 -12.64 -6.39 7.53
N MET A 86 -12.52 -5.12 7.86
CA MET A 86 -11.25 -4.38 7.88
C MET A 86 -11.22 -3.36 9.02
N MET A 87 -10.02 -3.01 9.47
CA MET A 87 -9.78 -1.99 10.49
C MET A 87 -8.63 -1.03 10.17
N ASN A 88 -7.85 -1.25 9.09
CA ASN A 88 -6.69 -0.42 8.74
C ASN A 88 -5.74 -0.18 9.94
N GLY A 89 -5.52 -1.23 10.74
CA GLY A 89 -4.73 -1.17 11.96
C GLY A 89 -5.25 -0.23 13.05
N SER A 90 -6.47 0.31 12.94
CA SER A 90 -6.98 1.39 13.77
C SER A 90 -8.32 1.05 14.41
N GLN A 91 -8.50 1.43 15.68
CA GLN A 91 -9.81 1.34 16.34
C GLN A 91 -10.85 2.26 15.68
N LEU A 92 -10.41 3.30 14.96
CA LEU A 92 -11.32 4.25 14.29
C LEU A 92 -12.07 3.62 13.10
N VAL A 93 -11.52 2.56 12.51
CA VAL A 93 -12.11 1.88 11.36
C VAL A 93 -12.56 0.45 11.73
N GLU A 94 -12.27 -0.02 12.95
CA GLU A 94 -12.69 -1.35 13.39
C GLU A 94 -14.21 -1.51 13.33
N GLY A 95 -14.66 -2.62 12.75
CA GLY A 95 -16.07 -2.92 12.55
C GLY A 95 -16.59 -2.53 11.16
N TYR A 96 -15.80 -1.81 10.35
CA TYR A 96 -16.16 -1.54 8.96
C TYR A 96 -16.06 -2.82 8.12
N ILE A 97 -17.12 -3.07 7.34
CA ILE A 97 -17.17 -4.14 6.35
C ILE A 97 -17.48 -3.47 5.01
N PRO A 98 -16.52 -3.40 4.07
CA PRO A 98 -16.74 -2.81 2.77
C PRO A 98 -17.74 -3.66 1.96
N ASP A 99 -18.49 -3.01 1.09
CA ASP A 99 -19.41 -3.64 0.13
C ASP A 99 -18.85 -3.69 -1.30
N ILE A 100 -17.65 -3.14 -1.50
CA ILE A 100 -16.89 -3.15 -2.76
C ILE A 100 -15.58 -3.95 -2.67
N ASP A 101 -15.16 -4.53 -3.79
CA ASP A 101 -13.77 -4.96 -3.98
C ASP A 101 -12.96 -3.79 -4.53
N ALA A 102 -11.75 -3.59 -3.99
CA ALA A 102 -10.75 -2.74 -4.62
C ALA A 102 -10.41 -3.26 -6.03
N SER A 103 -9.99 -2.37 -6.94
CA SER A 103 -9.65 -2.75 -8.32
C SER A 103 -8.60 -3.87 -8.37
N VAL A 104 -7.62 -3.83 -7.47
CA VAL A 104 -6.58 -4.87 -7.35
C VAL A 104 -7.13 -6.22 -6.86
N VAL A 105 -8.18 -6.24 -6.04
CA VAL A 105 -8.84 -7.46 -5.56
C VAL A 105 -9.55 -8.14 -6.72
N THR A 106 -10.33 -7.38 -7.48
CA THR A 106 -11.01 -7.88 -8.69
C THR A 106 -10.01 -8.44 -9.69
N ARG A 107 -8.90 -7.73 -9.96
CA ARG A 107 -7.85 -8.19 -10.88
C ARG A 107 -7.15 -9.47 -10.41
N VAL A 108 -6.85 -9.58 -9.12
CA VAL A 108 -6.27 -10.82 -8.56
C VAL A 108 -7.19 -12.01 -8.77
N LEU A 109 -8.48 -11.84 -8.49
CA LEU A 109 -9.47 -12.91 -8.65
C LEU A 109 -9.72 -13.23 -10.13
N ASP A 110 -9.79 -12.22 -11.01
CA ASP A 110 -9.94 -12.38 -12.46
C ASP A 110 -8.75 -13.13 -13.09
N GLU A 111 -7.54 -12.98 -12.54
CA GLU A 111 -6.35 -13.71 -12.95
C GLU A 111 -6.16 -15.06 -12.20
N GLY A 112 -7.20 -15.53 -11.51
CA GLY A 112 -7.24 -16.86 -10.89
C GLY A 112 -6.54 -16.98 -9.53
N GLY A 113 -6.14 -15.87 -8.93
CA GLY A 113 -5.56 -15.84 -7.60
C GLY A 113 -6.59 -16.20 -6.51
N ARG A 114 -6.11 -16.79 -5.41
CA ARG A 114 -6.93 -17.14 -4.25
C ARG A 114 -6.58 -16.23 -3.07
N ILE A 115 -7.57 -15.49 -2.55
CA ILE A 115 -7.36 -14.58 -1.41
C ILE A 115 -7.62 -15.34 -0.12
N LEU A 116 -6.63 -15.34 0.77
CA LEU A 116 -6.69 -16.07 2.06
C LEU A 116 -6.94 -15.19 3.28
N GLY A 117 -6.96 -13.87 3.12
CA GLY A 117 -7.29 -12.98 4.22
C GLY A 117 -6.77 -11.56 4.09
N LYS A 118 -6.96 -10.85 5.20
CA LYS A 118 -6.50 -9.49 5.44
C LYS A 118 -5.27 -9.52 6.35
N ALA A 119 -4.18 -8.94 5.87
CA ALA A 119 -2.92 -8.84 6.59
C ALA A 119 -2.88 -7.54 7.40
N VAL A 120 -2.45 -7.61 8.66
CA VAL A 120 -2.34 -6.45 9.56
C VAL A 120 -1.50 -5.35 8.91
N CYS A 121 -1.92 -4.11 9.13
CA CYS A 121 -1.13 -2.94 8.85
C CYS A 121 -1.08 -2.01 10.05
N GLU A 122 -0.13 -1.08 10.04
CA GLU A 122 -0.01 -0.07 11.09
C GLU A 122 -1.25 0.83 11.19
N ASN A 123 -1.44 1.48 12.34
CA ASN A 123 -2.59 2.34 12.60
C ASN A 123 -2.69 3.48 11.59
N LEU A 124 -3.75 3.44 10.78
CA LEU A 124 -3.97 4.32 9.64
C LEU A 124 -2.77 4.39 8.68
N CYS A 125 -2.01 3.29 8.60
CA CYS A 125 -0.81 3.15 7.78
C CYS A 125 0.32 4.16 8.06
N PHE A 126 0.24 4.95 9.15
CA PHE A 126 1.13 6.09 9.40
C PHE A 126 2.31 5.74 10.34
N SER A 127 3.02 4.65 10.02
CA SER A 127 4.22 4.19 10.75
C SER A 127 5.11 3.36 9.83
N GLY A 128 6.43 3.55 9.95
CA GLY A 128 7.44 2.70 9.33
C GLY A 128 7.86 1.50 10.19
N GLY A 129 7.41 1.45 11.44
CA GLY A 129 7.63 0.33 12.35
C GLY A 129 6.52 -0.73 12.25
N SER A 130 6.41 -1.60 13.26
CA SER A 130 5.39 -2.66 13.33
C SER A 130 4.70 -2.74 14.69
N PHE A 131 4.46 -1.58 15.30
CA PHE A 131 4.07 -1.45 16.72
C PHE A 131 2.87 -0.55 16.97
N THR A 132 2.31 0.07 15.94
CA THR A 132 1.21 1.02 16.14
C THR A 132 -0.17 0.43 15.92
N ALA A 133 -0.26 -0.73 15.26
CA ALA A 133 -1.54 -1.40 14.99
C ALA A 133 -2.32 -1.66 16.30
N ALA A 134 -3.60 -1.29 16.30
CA ALA A 134 -4.46 -1.37 17.47
C ALA A 134 -4.71 -2.81 17.96
N ASN A 135 -4.58 -3.79 17.08
CA ASN A 135 -4.68 -5.21 17.40
C ASN A 135 -3.33 -5.83 17.84
N GLY A 136 -2.30 -5.01 18.10
CA GLY A 136 -1.03 -5.42 18.67
C GLY A 136 0.15 -5.40 17.70
N LEU A 137 1.34 -5.65 18.26
CA LEU A 137 2.61 -5.66 17.54
C LEU A 137 2.65 -6.77 16.48
N VAL A 138 3.11 -6.47 15.27
CA VAL A 138 3.47 -7.48 14.28
C VAL A 138 4.95 -7.84 14.47
N ARG A 139 5.23 -9.12 14.67
CA ARG A 139 6.56 -9.62 15.04
C ARG A 139 7.34 -10.11 13.84
N ASN A 140 8.64 -9.80 13.78
CA ASN A 140 9.49 -10.26 12.69
C ASN A 140 9.71 -11.80 12.75
N PRO A 141 9.57 -12.53 11.63
CA PRO A 141 9.76 -13.98 11.60
C PRO A 141 11.20 -14.43 11.82
N TRP A 142 12.19 -13.56 11.53
CA TRP A 142 13.61 -13.85 11.78
C TRP A 142 14.01 -13.69 13.25
N ASP A 143 13.34 -12.78 13.97
CA ASP A 143 13.53 -12.55 15.40
C ASP A 143 12.26 -11.90 15.98
N PRO A 144 11.40 -12.66 16.71
CA PRO A 144 10.13 -12.15 17.24
C PRO A 144 10.26 -11.02 18.27
N SER A 145 11.48 -10.68 18.73
CA SER A 145 11.76 -9.53 19.58
C SER A 145 11.96 -8.23 18.79
N ARG A 146 12.06 -8.31 17.45
CA ARG A 146 12.30 -7.18 16.55
C ARG A 146 11.07 -6.78 15.74
N MET A 147 11.11 -5.56 15.22
CA MET A 147 10.09 -5.05 14.31
C MET A 147 10.16 -5.73 12.93
N SER A 148 9.01 -5.94 12.31
CA SER A 148 8.88 -6.42 10.93
C SER A 148 8.92 -5.29 9.90
N GLY A 149 9.08 -4.03 10.35
CA GLY A 149 8.84 -2.83 9.55
C GLY A 149 7.37 -2.64 9.20
N GLY A 150 7.01 -1.54 8.56
CA GLY A 150 5.63 -1.25 8.16
C GLY A 150 5.48 -0.11 7.15
N SER A 151 4.26 0.27 6.78
CA SER A 151 2.98 -0.15 7.36
C SER A 151 2.39 -1.45 6.83
N SER A 152 2.96 -2.06 5.79
CA SER A 152 2.53 -3.39 5.28
C SER A 152 3.20 -4.53 6.07
N SER A 153 3.22 -4.40 7.39
CA SER A 153 3.92 -5.28 8.33
C SER A 153 3.43 -6.73 8.22
N GLY A 154 2.11 -6.94 8.32
CA GLY A 154 1.50 -8.27 8.18
C GLY A 154 1.81 -8.90 6.82
N CYS A 155 1.72 -8.14 5.73
CA CYS A 155 2.01 -8.64 4.38
C CYS A 155 3.42 -9.24 4.29
N ALA A 156 4.42 -8.53 4.82
CA ALA A 156 5.80 -9.00 4.76
C ALA A 156 6.03 -10.26 5.58
N VAL A 157 5.45 -10.32 6.79
CA VAL A 157 5.57 -11.49 7.66
C VAL A 157 4.90 -12.72 7.06
N LEU A 158 3.68 -12.58 6.51
CA LEU A 158 2.95 -13.70 5.92
C LEU A 158 3.67 -14.28 4.70
N VAL A 159 4.23 -13.43 3.85
CA VAL A 159 5.04 -13.87 2.70
C VAL A 159 6.34 -14.52 3.18
N ALA A 160 7.05 -13.89 4.12
CA ALA A 160 8.32 -14.42 4.66
C ALA A 160 8.15 -15.79 5.34
N ASN A 161 7.04 -15.98 6.06
CA ASN A 161 6.69 -17.23 6.73
C ASN A 161 6.02 -18.26 5.79
N LYS A 162 5.78 -17.90 4.51
CA LYS A 162 5.10 -18.73 3.49
C LYS A 162 3.68 -19.14 3.88
N ASP A 163 3.00 -18.28 4.64
CA ASP A 163 1.56 -18.42 4.90
C ASP A 163 0.73 -18.11 3.65
N VAL A 164 1.30 -17.31 2.75
CA VAL A 164 0.81 -17.01 1.39
C VAL A 164 1.97 -16.95 0.40
N ASP A 165 1.69 -17.15 -0.89
CA ASP A 165 2.70 -17.00 -1.94
C ASP A 165 3.09 -15.53 -2.15
N MET A 166 2.09 -14.64 -2.10
CA MET A 166 2.24 -13.22 -2.40
C MET A 166 1.32 -12.36 -1.52
N ALA A 167 1.59 -11.06 -1.48
CA ALA A 167 0.70 -10.10 -0.85
C ALA A 167 0.65 -8.79 -1.63
N ILE A 168 -0.43 -8.02 -1.45
CA ILE A 168 -0.54 -6.64 -1.93
C ILE A 168 -0.41 -5.70 -0.75
N GLY A 169 0.60 -4.82 -0.80
CA GLY A 169 0.86 -3.80 0.21
C GLY A 169 0.48 -2.39 -0.25
N GLY A 170 0.70 -1.41 0.63
CA GLY A 170 0.59 0.03 0.34
C GLY A 170 1.87 0.76 0.73
N ASP A 171 2.27 1.78 -0.03
CA ASP A 171 3.53 2.53 0.12
C ASP A 171 3.34 4.02 -0.12
N GLN A 172 3.38 4.80 0.97
CA GLN A 172 3.35 6.26 0.95
C GLN A 172 4.73 6.87 1.20
N GLY A 173 5.49 6.25 2.10
CA GLY A 173 6.85 6.69 2.47
C GLY A 173 7.86 5.55 2.55
N GLY A 174 7.54 4.37 2.02
CA GLY A 174 8.36 3.15 2.15
C GLY A 174 7.59 1.93 2.61
N SER A 175 6.27 2.02 2.75
CA SER A 175 5.48 1.00 3.46
C SER A 175 5.32 -0.36 2.77
N ILE A 176 5.80 -0.53 1.53
CA ILE A 176 6.04 -1.84 0.91
C ILE A 176 7.50 -2.25 1.11
N ARG A 177 8.43 -1.33 0.84
CA ARG A 177 9.88 -1.60 0.77
C ARG A 177 10.53 -1.82 2.14
N MET A 178 10.17 -1.03 3.15
CA MET A 178 10.70 -1.15 4.52
C MET A 178 10.38 -2.50 5.16
N PRO A 179 9.10 -2.96 5.22
CA PRO A 179 8.82 -4.26 5.79
C PRO A 179 9.36 -5.42 4.95
N ALA A 180 9.44 -5.27 3.62
CA ALA A 180 10.08 -6.25 2.76
C ALA A 180 11.57 -6.43 3.09
N ALA A 181 12.31 -5.32 3.26
CA ALA A 181 13.71 -5.34 3.67
C ALA A 181 13.89 -5.97 5.06
N ALA A 182 13.07 -5.59 6.04
CA ALA A 182 13.15 -6.11 7.41
C ALA A 182 12.81 -7.61 7.51
N CYS A 183 11.93 -8.11 6.65
CA CYS A 183 11.52 -9.53 6.62
C CYS A 183 12.25 -10.37 5.56
N GLY A 184 13.20 -9.80 4.82
CA GLY A 184 14.00 -10.54 3.84
C GLY A 184 13.21 -11.05 2.63
N ILE A 185 12.24 -10.27 2.12
CA ILE A 185 11.45 -10.59 0.92
C ILE A 185 11.57 -9.48 -0.13
N VAL A 186 10.97 -9.66 -1.30
CA VAL A 186 10.88 -8.63 -2.33
C VAL A 186 9.60 -7.81 -2.17
N GLY A 187 9.73 -6.49 -2.16
CA GLY A 187 8.61 -5.55 -2.16
C GLY A 187 8.84 -4.45 -3.17
N LEU A 188 7.92 -4.29 -4.12
CA LEU A 188 8.04 -3.30 -5.18
C LEU A 188 6.99 -2.20 -5.02
N LYS A 189 7.46 -0.96 -4.84
CA LYS A 189 6.62 0.23 -5.03
C LYS A 189 6.61 0.56 -6.53
N PRO A 190 5.48 0.41 -7.24
CA PRO A 190 5.43 0.69 -8.67
C PRO A 190 5.57 2.18 -8.98
N THR A 191 5.64 2.51 -10.27
CA THR A 191 5.49 3.89 -10.75
C THR A 191 4.13 4.44 -10.29
N PHE A 192 4.12 5.71 -9.86
CA PHE A 192 2.89 6.37 -9.43
C PHE A 192 1.80 6.29 -10.52
N GLY A 193 0.58 5.93 -10.13
CA GLY A 193 -0.55 5.75 -11.05
C GLY A 193 -0.52 4.45 -11.89
N LEU A 194 0.52 3.62 -11.83
CA LEU A 194 0.59 2.38 -12.61
C LEU A 194 -0.42 1.32 -12.14
N VAL A 195 -0.55 1.18 -10.82
CA VAL A 195 -1.52 0.29 -10.17
C VAL A 195 -2.61 1.18 -9.55
N PRO A 196 -3.90 0.91 -9.79
CA PRO A 196 -4.99 1.72 -9.28
C PRO A 196 -5.09 1.61 -7.76
N TYR A 197 -5.40 2.74 -7.12
CA TYR A 197 -5.63 2.85 -5.69
C TYR A 197 -7.14 2.82 -5.32
N THR A 198 -8.02 2.62 -6.30
CA THR A 198 -9.47 2.50 -6.12
C THR A 198 -9.84 1.42 -5.11
N GLY A 199 -10.67 1.79 -4.12
CA GLY A 199 -11.13 0.91 -3.04
C GLY A 199 -10.11 0.69 -1.92
N ILE A 200 -9.02 1.45 -1.87
CA ILE A 200 -8.00 1.38 -0.82
C ILE A 200 -8.07 2.65 0.04
N ILE A 201 -8.05 2.50 1.37
CA ILE A 201 -7.96 3.67 2.26
C ILE A 201 -6.57 4.31 2.08
N GLY A 202 -6.57 5.54 1.57
CA GLY A 202 -5.38 6.34 1.31
C GLY A 202 -4.97 7.24 2.46
N ILE A 203 -3.81 7.86 2.33
CA ILE A 203 -3.33 8.91 3.25
C ILE A 203 -3.31 10.24 2.53
N GLU A 204 -2.60 10.30 1.40
CA GLU A 204 -2.45 11.51 0.60
C GLU A 204 -2.36 11.12 -0.89
N PRO A 205 -3.30 11.57 -1.73
CA PRO A 205 -3.44 11.07 -3.10
C PRO A 205 -2.20 11.17 -3.99
N THR A 206 -1.31 12.14 -3.77
CA THR A 206 -0.11 12.36 -4.61
C THR A 206 1.03 11.40 -4.30
N ILE A 207 0.94 10.65 -3.20
CA ILE A 207 1.96 9.70 -2.76
C ILE A 207 1.39 8.30 -2.45
N ASP A 208 0.09 8.09 -2.57
CA ASP A 208 -0.54 6.78 -2.40
C ASP A 208 -0.09 5.81 -3.52
N HIS A 209 0.60 4.73 -3.13
CA HIS A 209 0.91 3.61 -4.01
C HIS A 209 0.41 2.31 -3.40
N THR A 210 0.00 1.38 -4.25
CA THR A 210 -0.18 -0.03 -3.89
C THR A 210 0.67 -0.91 -4.81
N GLY A 211 1.10 -2.08 -4.33
CA GLY A 211 2.04 -2.89 -5.09
C GLY A 211 2.33 -4.27 -4.49
N PRO A 212 3.03 -5.10 -5.26
CA PRO A 212 3.26 -6.51 -4.94
C PRO A 212 4.38 -6.71 -3.92
N MET A 213 4.23 -7.77 -3.13
CA MET A 213 5.21 -8.31 -2.18
C MET A 213 5.27 -9.82 -2.35
N ALA A 214 6.46 -10.40 -2.54
CA ALA A 214 6.64 -11.84 -2.76
C ALA A 214 8.04 -12.32 -2.34
N GLN A 215 8.24 -13.64 -2.31
CA GLN A 215 9.56 -14.24 -2.03
C GLN A 215 10.59 -14.00 -3.15
N THR A 216 10.13 -13.80 -4.39
CA THR A 216 11.00 -13.69 -5.56
C THR A 216 10.69 -12.45 -6.40
N VAL A 217 11.69 -11.98 -7.14
CA VAL A 217 11.53 -10.90 -8.13
C VAL A 217 10.55 -11.32 -9.24
N TYR A 218 10.58 -12.59 -9.63
CA TYR A 218 9.67 -13.14 -10.64
C TYR A 218 8.21 -13.08 -10.18
N ASP A 219 7.88 -13.59 -8.98
CA ASP A 219 6.51 -13.54 -8.46
C ASP A 219 6.04 -12.09 -8.24
N THR A 220 6.96 -11.20 -7.84
CA THR A 220 6.67 -9.75 -7.73
C THR A 220 6.30 -9.16 -9.11
N ALA A 221 7.03 -9.51 -10.17
CA ALA A 221 6.74 -9.07 -11.54
C ALA A 221 5.44 -9.70 -12.08
N LEU A 222 5.18 -10.97 -11.78
CA LEU A 222 3.95 -11.68 -12.15
C LEU A 222 2.72 -11.02 -11.51
N LEU A 223 2.79 -10.70 -10.22
CA LEU A 223 1.70 -10.01 -9.53
C LEU A 223 1.53 -8.58 -10.04
N LEU A 224 2.62 -7.85 -10.31
CA LEU A 224 2.54 -6.53 -10.95
C LEU A 224 1.81 -6.60 -12.29
N GLU A 225 2.15 -7.57 -13.14
CA GLU A 225 1.54 -7.78 -14.46
C GLU A 225 0.03 -8.06 -14.37
N ALA A 226 -0.41 -8.71 -13.29
CA ALA A 226 -1.83 -8.99 -13.05
C ALA A 226 -2.60 -7.74 -12.54
N ILE A 227 -1.97 -6.87 -11.74
CA ILE A 227 -2.68 -5.78 -11.06
C ILE A 227 -2.48 -4.40 -11.69
N ALA A 228 -1.49 -4.20 -12.55
CA ALA A 228 -1.22 -2.91 -13.20
C ALA A 228 -2.22 -2.59 -14.32
N GLY A 229 -2.40 -1.30 -14.62
CA GLY A 229 -3.24 -0.82 -15.72
C GLY A 229 -4.32 0.16 -15.31
N TYR A 230 -4.82 0.93 -16.27
CA TYR A 230 -5.90 1.90 -16.09
C TYR A 230 -7.19 1.21 -15.63
N ASP A 231 -7.88 1.76 -14.64
CA ASP A 231 -9.11 1.21 -14.07
C ASP A 231 -10.39 1.90 -14.59
N ASP A 232 -10.35 2.33 -15.85
CA ASP A 232 -11.45 3.02 -16.54
C ASP A 232 -11.85 4.36 -15.89
N GLY A 233 -10.92 4.97 -15.16
CA GLY A 233 -11.04 6.34 -14.64
C GLY A 233 -11.64 6.44 -13.26
N LEU A 234 -11.73 5.32 -12.53
CA LEU A 234 -12.13 5.31 -11.13
C LEU A 234 -11.05 5.94 -10.24
N ASP A 235 -9.77 5.73 -10.58
CA ASP A 235 -8.65 6.38 -9.89
C ASP A 235 -8.10 7.58 -10.67
N HIS A 236 -8.36 8.78 -10.15
CA HIS A 236 -7.87 10.04 -10.70
C HIS A 236 -6.34 10.17 -10.72
N ARG A 237 -5.60 9.29 -10.03
CA ARG A 237 -4.14 9.26 -10.01
C ARG A 237 -3.54 8.69 -11.30
N GLN A 238 -4.31 7.91 -12.06
CA GLN A 238 -3.78 7.16 -13.20
C GLN A 238 -3.73 7.99 -14.49
N PRO A 239 -2.63 7.94 -15.25
CA PRO A 239 -2.64 8.41 -16.63
C PRO A 239 -3.50 7.47 -17.49
N ARG A 240 -4.13 8.02 -18.54
CA ARG A 240 -5.09 7.27 -19.37
C ARG A 240 -4.44 6.32 -20.38
N ASP A 241 -3.17 6.54 -20.71
CA ASP A 241 -2.42 5.86 -21.78
C ASP A 241 -1.39 4.85 -21.26
N LEU A 242 -1.65 4.26 -20.08
CA LEU A 242 -0.80 3.24 -19.48
C LEU A 242 -0.63 2.04 -20.40
N LYS A 243 0.63 1.65 -20.63
CA LYS A 243 1.00 0.42 -21.31
C LYS A 243 1.64 -0.53 -20.31
N ILE A 244 1.07 -1.73 -20.20
CA ILE A 244 1.55 -2.76 -19.29
C ILE A 244 2.36 -3.78 -20.09
N PRO A 245 3.70 -3.77 -20.01
CA PRO A 245 4.51 -4.80 -20.64
C PRO A 245 4.34 -6.13 -19.86
N SER A 246 4.72 -7.24 -20.51
CA SER A 246 4.85 -8.52 -19.81
C SER A 246 6.13 -8.52 -18.97
N TYR A 247 6.09 -7.91 -17.78
CA TYR A 247 7.25 -7.76 -16.90
C TYR A 247 7.99 -9.08 -16.68
N THR A 248 7.26 -10.20 -16.59
CA THR A 248 7.82 -11.53 -16.42
C THR A 248 8.71 -11.99 -17.58
N LYS A 249 8.43 -11.53 -18.81
CA LYS A 249 9.22 -11.84 -20.02
C LYS A 249 10.45 -10.94 -20.16
N GLU A 250 10.43 -9.77 -19.52
CA GLU A 250 11.55 -8.82 -19.52
C GLU A 250 12.66 -9.20 -18.51
N LEU A 251 12.41 -10.18 -17.62
CA LEU A 251 13.40 -10.68 -16.66
C LEU A 251 14.42 -11.62 -17.34
N SER A 252 15.24 -11.08 -18.24
CA SER A 252 16.27 -11.82 -18.97
C SER A 252 17.51 -12.15 -18.13
N GLY A 253 17.76 -11.38 -17.08
CA GLY A 253 18.99 -11.46 -16.28
C GLY A 253 20.22 -10.87 -16.99
N ASP A 254 20.08 -10.39 -18.23
CA ASP A 254 21.14 -9.69 -18.94
C ASP A 254 21.18 -8.23 -18.49
N ILE A 255 22.27 -7.86 -17.82
CA ILE A 255 22.53 -6.50 -17.34
C ILE A 255 23.80 -5.92 -17.95
N LYS A 256 24.32 -6.54 -19.02
CA LYS A 256 25.53 -6.10 -19.69
C LYS A 256 25.36 -4.68 -20.22
N GLY A 257 26.30 -3.80 -19.85
CA GLY A 257 26.29 -2.39 -20.23
C GLY A 257 25.25 -1.53 -19.50
N LEU A 258 24.46 -2.11 -18.58
CA LEU A 258 23.54 -1.34 -17.75
C LEU A 258 24.33 -0.41 -16.81
N ARG A 259 23.93 0.85 -16.71
CA ARG A 259 24.56 1.83 -15.81
C ARG A 259 23.78 1.93 -14.51
N VAL A 260 24.44 1.67 -13.38
CA VAL A 260 23.87 1.70 -12.04
C VAL A 260 24.53 2.81 -11.23
N GLY A 261 23.73 3.80 -10.84
CA GLY A 261 24.18 4.89 -9.97
C GLY A 261 23.99 4.54 -8.49
N LEU A 262 25.09 4.42 -7.75
CA LEU A 262 25.08 4.35 -6.29
C LEU A 262 24.98 5.76 -5.72
N LEU A 263 23.84 6.09 -5.13
CA LEU A 263 23.57 7.42 -4.61
C LEU A 263 24.36 7.68 -3.32
N LYS A 264 25.29 8.64 -3.34
CA LYS A 264 26.15 8.97 -2.19
C LYS A 264 25.33 9.33 -0.95
N GLU A 265 24.30 10.15 -1.12
CA GLU A 265 23.42 10.63 -0.06
C GLU A 265 22.58 9.51 0.59
N GLY A 266 22.50 8.33 -0.03
CA GLY A 266 21.81 7.16 0.53
C GLY A 266 22.62 6.37 1.58
N PHE A 267 23.90 6.69 1.76
CA PHE A 267 24.81 6.00 2.68
C PHE A 267 25.28 6.94 3.79
N ASP A 268 24.35 7.42 4.61
CA ASP A 268 24.65 8.27 5.76
C ASP A 268 25.57 7.52 6.74
N PRO A 269 26.72 8.10 7.16
CA PRO A 269 27.62 7.48 8.13
C PRO A 269 27.01 7.25 9.52
N SER A 270 25.86 7.87 9.83
CA SER A 270 25.12 7.62 11.06
C SER A 270 24.27 6.35 11.03
N PHE A 271 24.13 5.70 9.88
CA PHE A 271 23.46 4.39 9.76
C PHE A 271 24.41 3.24 10.16
N GLU A 272 23.82 2.08 10.45
CA GLU A 272 24.57 0.86 10.77
C GLU A 272 25.57 0.53 9.65
N THR A 273 26.85 0.46 10.01
CA THR A 273 27.95 0.37 9.05
C THR A 273 27.90 -0.94 8.27
N ASP A 274 27.55 -2.04 8.93
CA ASP A 274 27.42 -3.35 8.31
C ASP A 274 26.34 -3.40 7.22
N VAL A 275 25.22 -2.70 7.41
CA VAL A 275 24.16 -2.54 6.40
C VAL A 275 24.67 -1.75 5.20
N ASN A 276 25.31 -0.60 5.43
CA ASN A 276 25.88 0.23 4.37
C ASN A 276 26.90 -0.56 3.54
N ASP A 277 27.81 -1.27 4.21
CA ASP A 277 28.85 -2.08 3.57
C ASP A 277 28.25 -3.24 2.76
N LEU A 278 27.24 -3.93 3.31
CA LEU A 278 26.58 -5.04 2.63
C LEU A 278 25.86 -4.59 1.35
N VAL A 279 25.18 -3.45 1.38
CA VAL A 279 24.49 -2.90 0.20
C VAL A 279 25.50 -2.46 -0.85
N ARG A 280 26.59 -1.77 -0.46
CA ARG A 280 27.67 -1.38 -1.38
C ARG A 280 28.32 -2.59 -2.02
N LYS A 281 28.63 -3.62 -1.22
CA LYS A 281 29.18 -4.88 -1.70
C LYS A 281 28.23 -5.57 -2.68
N SER A 282 26.93 -5.57 -2.38
CA SER A 282 25.91 -6.17 -3.26
C SER A 282 25.82 -5.45 -4.60
N ALA A 283 25.88 -4.11 -4.60
CA ALA A 283 25.90 -3.32 -5.83
C ALA A 283 27.18 -3.56 -6.65
N ALA A 284 28.34 -3.66 -6.02
CA ALA A 284 29.62 -3.93 -6.69
C ALA A 284 29.63 -5.28 -7.44
N ARG A 285 28.86 -6.27 -6.98
CA ARG A 285 28.72 -7.57 -7.67
C ARG A 285 28.04 -7.46 -9.04
N LEU A 286 27.30 -6.38 -9.32
CA LEU A 286 26.72 -6.16 -10.64
C LEU A 286 27.80 -5.98 -11.72
N SER A 287 28.97 -5.46 -11.35
CA SER A 287 30.13 -5.35 -12.24
C SER A 287 30.69 -6.72 -12.68
N GLU A 288 30.44 -7.79 -11.91
CA GLU A 288 30.79 -9.17 -12.29
C GLU A 288 29.95 -9.67 -13.49
N LYS A 289 28.90 -8.94 -13.86
CA LYS A 289 27.97 -9.21 -14.97
C LYS A 289 27.99 -8.10 -16.03
N ASP A 290 29.13 -7.44 -16.18
CA ASP A 290 29.38 -6.37 -17.17
C ASP A 290 28.47 -5.14 -17.02
N ALA A 291 27.83 -4.92 -15.86
CA ALA A 291 27.19 -3.65 -15.54
C ALA A 291 28.23 -2.60 -15.14
N VAL A 292 27.94 -1.33 -15.41
CA VAL A 292 28.77 -0.19 -15.01
C VAL A 292 28.20 0.41 -13.72
N VAL A 293 28.91 0.25 -12.60
CA VAL A 293 28.49 0.76 -11.29
C VAL A 293 29.34 1.96 -10.89
N GLU A 294 28.71 3.11 -10.71
CA GLU A 294 29.38 4.38 -10.39
C GLU A 294 28.67 5.10 -9.24
N GLU A 295 29.43 5.82 -8.41
CA GLU A 295 28.81 6.71 -7.43
C GLU A 295 28.29 7.99 -8.11
N VAL A 296 27.09 8.42 -7.72
CA VAL A 296 26.46 9.65 -8.18
C VAL A 296 26.00 10.46 -6.98
N SER A 297 26.10 11.79 -7.07
CA SER A 297 25.56 12.71 -6.07
C SER A 297 24.27 13.33 -6.60
N ILE A 298 23.21 13.25 -5.80
CA ILE A 298 21.96 13.97 -6.03
C ILE A 298 21.58 14.62 -4.69
N PRO A 299 22.09 15.84 -4.39
CA PRO A 299 21.91 16.48 -3.08
C PRO A 299 20.44 16.62 -2.65
N TRP A 300 19.54 16.82 -3.61
CA TRP A 300 18.08 16.87 -3.41
C TRP A 300 17.50 15.61 -2.75
N HIS A 301 18.22 14.49 -2.73
CA HIS A 301 17.81 13.29 -2.00
C HIS A 301 17.59 13.57 -0.51
N LEU A 302 18.48 14.37 0.11
CA LEU A 302 18.39 14.72 1.53
C LEU A 302 17.19 15.65 1.80
N ASP A 303 16.83 16.49 0.84
CA ASP A 303 15.66 17.37 0.92
C ASP A 303 14.34 16.61 0.77
N GLY A 304 14.35 15.51 0.00
CA GLY A 304 13.19 14.70 -0.30
C GLY A 304 12.41 14.25 0.94
N ARG A 305 13.10 13.93 2.05
CA ARG A 305 12.45 13.53 3.31
C ARG A 305 11.60 14.66 3.92
N TYR A 306 12.08 15.91 3.82
CA TYR A 306 11.38 17.08 4.37
C TYR A 306 10.21 17.49 3.48
N ILE A 307 10.38 17.41 2.16
CA ILE A 307 9.29 17.63 1.20
C ILE A 307 8.20 16.58 1.41
N ASN A 308 8.57 15.30 1.53
CA ASN A 308 7.64 14.22 1.81
C ASN A 308 6.92 14.43 3.15
N PHE A 309 7.64 14.83 4.20
CA PHE A 309 7.04 15.15 5.50
C PHE A 309 6.04 16.29 5.38
N LEU A 310 6.35 17.35 4.60
CA LEU A 310 5.42 18.43 4.35
C LEU A 310 4.15 17.92 3.66
N ILE A 311 4.28 17.12 2.59
CA ILE A 311 3.15 16.53 1.83
C ILE A 311 2.20 15.76 2.76
N HIS A 312 2.75 14.83 3.56
CA HIS A 312 1.97 14.07 4.54
C HIS A 312 1.20 14.97 5.53
N ASN A 313 1.77 16.14 5.82
CA ASN A 313 1.21 17.10 6.77
C ASN A 313 0.51 18.27 6.08
N VAL A 314 0.22 18.27 4.76
CA VAL A 314 -0.43 19.43 4.09
C VAL A 314 -1.83 19.71 4.64
N CYS A 315 -2.54 18.72 5.18
CA CYS A 315 -3.75 18.94 5.97
C CYS A 315 -3.49 19.82 7.22
N ILE A 316 -2.29 19.77 7.80
CA ILE A 316 -1.83 20.61 8.91
C ILE A 316 -1.14 21.90 8.40
N ALA A 317 -0.37 21.85 7.31
CA ALA A 317 0.41 22.97 6.81
C ALA A 317 -0.46 24.07 6.15
N ARG A 318 -1.64 23.73 5.60
CA ARG A 318 -2.63 24.74 5.19
C ARG A 318 -3.06 25.61 6.39
N LEU A 319 -3.14 25.05 7.60
CA LEU A 319 -3.39 25.85 8.82
C LEU A 319 -2.19 26.73 9.18
N CYS A 320 -0.96 26.26 9.00
CA CYS A 320 0.26 27.03 9.31
C CYS A 320 0.51 28.20 8.34
N PHE A 321 0.23 28.03 7.05
CA PHE A 321 0.35 29.13 6.06
C PHE A 321 -0.78 30.17 6.19
N ILE A 322 -1.99 29.75 6.57
CA ILE A 322 -3.07 30.68 6.91
C ILE A 322 -2.71 31.48 8.18
N ARG A 323 -2.10 30.85 9.19
CA ARG A 323 -1.68 31.57 10.41
C ARG A 323 -0.60 32.63 10.13
N ARG A 324 0.33 32.41 9.21
CA ARG A 324 1.35 33.43 8.87
C ARG A 324 0.76 34.67 8.20
N ARG A 325 -0.33 34.54 7.44
CA ARG A 325 -1.04 35.70 6.84
C ARG A 325 -1.94 36.46 7.80
N ILE A 326 -2.41 35.84 8.89
CA ILE A 326 -3.30 36.48 9.87
C ILE A 326 -2.51 37.28 10.92
N VAL A 327 -1.23 36.99 11.13
CA VAL A 327 -0.37 37.69 12.12
C VAL A 327 0.49 38.79 11.47
N SER A 328 0.33 39.04 10.16
CA SER A 328 1.08 40.08 9.43
C SER A 328 0.20 41.13 8.74
N ASN A 329 -1.02 41.34 9.22
CA ASN A 329 -1.83 42.53 8.98
C ASN A 329 -2.29 43.13 10.30
#